data_AF-A0A6B3FKG9-F1
#
_entry.id   AF-A0A6B3FKG9-F1
#
_cell.length_a   1.000
_cell.length_b   1.000
_cell.length_c   1.000
_cell.angle_alpha   90.00
_cell.angle_beta   90.00
_cell.angle_gamma   90.00
#
_symmetry.space_group_name_H-M   'P 1'
#
loop_
_entity.id
_entity.type
_entity.pdbx_description
1 polymer ?
#
loop_
_entity_poly.entity_id
_entity_poly.type
_entity_poly.pdbx_seq_one_letter_code
_entity_poly.pdbx_strand_id
1 'polypeptide(L)'
;CPERRVLTQEAAAEVRRAVAALTPRCRGLLAALLSGRDLTYREIAGTLGISQGSVGPERSRCLGCLRRMLATEVGAPDPGGMER
;
A
#
# COMPACT_ATOMS: atom_id res chain seq x y z
N CYS A 1 -17.07 19.53 -2.11
CA CYS A 1 -17.42 20.26 -0.87
C CYS A 1 -16.24 20.24 0.10
N PRO A 2 -16.07 21.25 0.94
CA PRO A 2 -14.93 21.36 1.88
C PRO A 2 -14.80 20.16 2.81
N GLU A 3 -15.91 19.59 3.28
CA GLU A 3 -15.98 18.41 4.16
C GLU A 3 -15.31 17.20 3.50
N ARG A 4 -15.61 16.96 2.22
CA ARG A 4 -15.02 15.85 1.46
C ARG A 4 -13.52 16.03 1.23
N ARG A 5 -13.01 17.27 1.16
CA ARG A 5 -11.57 17.54 1.08
C ARG A 5 -10.88 17.19 2.39
N VAL A 6 -11.46 17.61 3.52
CA VAL A 6 -10.92 17.28 4.86
C VAL A 6 -10.82 15.77 5.03
N LEU A 7 -11.91 15.03 4.78
CA LEU A 7 -11.91 13.56 4.87
C LEU A 7 -10.86 12.90 3.97
N THR A 8 -10.69 13.41 2.73
CA THR A 8 -9.67 12.89 1.80
C THR A 8 -8.25 13.15 2.34
N GLN A 9 -8.00 14.32 2.92
CA GLN A 9 -6.70 14.66 3.49
C GLN A 9 -6.36 13.82 4.73
N GLU A 10 -7.35 13.56 5.59
CA GLU A 10 -7.20 12.69 6.75
C GLU A 10 -6.93 11.25 6.34
N ALA A 11 -7.72 10.69 5.43
CA ALA A 11 -7.49 9.35 4.89
C ALA A 11 -6.10 9.23 4.23
N ALA A 12 -5.67 10.26 3.51
CA ALA A 12 -4.33 10.27 2.92
C ALA A 12 -3.22 10.37 3.98
N ALA A 13 -3.45 11.07 5.09
CA ALA A 13 -2.49 11.16 6.20
C ALA A 13 -2.35 9.82 6.92
N GLU A 14 -3.47 9.13 7.16
CA GLU A 14 -3.54 7.78 7.70
C GLU A 14 -2.72 6.79 6.86
N VAL A 15 -2.99 6.74 5.54
CA VAL A 15 -2.22 5.88 4.62
C VAL A 15 -0.73 6.23 4.62
N ARG A 16 -0.37 7.52 4.65
CA ARG A 16 1.05 7.92 4.72
C ARG A 16 1.72 7.44 6.01
N ARG A 17 1.04 7.51 7.16
CA ARG A 17 1.57 6.99 8.43
C ARG A 17 1.75 5.47 8.38
N ALA A 18 0.75 4.74 7.91
CA ALA A 18 0.83 3.29 7.79
C ALA A 18 1.96 2.86 6.83
N VAL A 19 2.11 3.52 5.68
CA VAL A 19 3.23 3.28 4.76
C VAL A 19 4.57 3.59 5.43
N ALA A 20 4.69 4.70 6.16
CA ALA A 20 5.93 5.04 6.86
C ALA A 20 6.35 3.97 7.88
N ALA A 21 5.40 3.29 8.53
CA ALA A 21 5.65 2.23 9.49
C ALA A 21 5.97 0.85 8.86
N LEU A 22 5.82 0.67 7.54
CA LEU A 22 6.25 -0.56 6.86
C LEU A 22 7.78 -0.70 6.88
N THR A 23 8.26 -1.93 6.63
CA THR A 23 9.70 -2.18 6.45
C THR A 23 10.25 -1.37 5.26
N PRO A 24 11.55 -1.00 5.26
CA PRO A 24 12.15 -0.22 4.17
C PRO A 24 11.94 -0.86 2.79
N ARG A 25 12.02 -2.18 2.72
CA ARG A 25 11.79 -2.97 1.50
C ARG A 25 10.36 -2.81 0.99
N CYS A 26 9.35 -2.95 1.85
CA CYS A 26 7.96 -2.78 1.44
C CYS A 26 7.65 -1.33 1.04
N ARG A 27 8.20 -0.34 1.76
CA ARG A 27 8.08 1.07 1.36
C ARG A 27 8.66 1.31 -0.04
N GLY A 28 9.87 0.81 -0.29
CA GLY A 28 10.53 0.95 -1.60
C GLY A 28 9.72 0.31 -2.74
N LEU A 29 9.19 -0.89 -2.51
CA LEU A 29 8.36 -1.58 -3.50
C LEU A 29 7.07 -0.82 -3.81
N LEU A 30 6.33 -0.39 -2.78
CA LEU A 30 5.09 0.37 -2.97
C LEU A 30 5.34 1.73 -3.62
N ALA A 31 6.41 2.43 -3.22
CA ALA A 31 6.79 3.70 -3.81
C ALA A 31 7.11 3.55 -5.31
N ALA A 32 7.84 2.50 -5.70
CA ALA A 32 8.14 2.25 -7.11
C ALA A 32 6.87 1.97 -7.92
N LEU A 33 6.00 1.08 -7.43
CA LEU A 33 4.74 0.70 -8.10
C LEU A 33 3.75 1.87 -8.22
N LEU A 34 3.81 2.83 -7.31
CA LEU A 34 2.89 3.98 -7.26
C LEU A 34 3.54 5.29 -7.73
N SER A 35 4.77 5.25 -8.23
CA SER A 35 5.55 6.43 -8.59
C SER A 35 5.00 7.21 -9.80
N GLY A 36 4.00 6.67 -10.50
CA GLY A 36 3.49 7.21 -11.77
C GLY A 36 4.46 7.04 -12.95
N ARG A 37 5.63 6.44 -12.71
CA ARG A 37 6.59 6.05 -13.75
C ARG A 37 6.21 4.67 -14.28
N ASP A 38 6.39 4.47 -15.59
CA ASP A 38 6.19 3.17 -16.23
C ASP A 38 7.39 2.25 -15.99
N LEU A 39 7.64 1.90 -14.73
CA LEU A 39 8.74 1.02 -14.34
C LEU A 39 8.38 -0.44 -14.64
N THR A 40 9.29 -1.14 -15.31
CA THR A 40 9.17 -2.58 -15.51
C THR A 40 9.46 -3.32 -14.20
N TYR A 41 8.90 -4.53 -14.05
CA TYR A 41 9.19 -5.39 -12.90
C TYR A 41 10.68 -5.71 -12.76
N ARG A 42 11.43 -5.73 -13.88
CA ARG A 42 12.88 -5.91 -13.89
C ARG A 42 13.61 -4.73 -13.23
N GLU A 43 13.23 -3.51 -13.55
CA GLU A 43 13.83 -2.29 -12.96
C GLU A 43 13.51 -2.18 -11.47
N ILE A 44 12.27 -2.50 -11.08
CA ILE A 44 11.85 -2.56 -9.68
C ILE A 44 12.68 -3.61 -8.93
N ALA A 45 12.80 -4.82 -9.48
CA ALA A 45 13.57 -5.90 -8.89
C ALA A 45 15.05 -5.54 -8.73
N GLY A 46 15.65 -4.92 -9.75
CA GLY A 46 17.03 -4.44 -9.72
C GLY A 46 17.25 -3.38 -8.64
N THR A 47 16.34 -2.41 -8.52
CA THR A 47 16.41 -1.35 -7.50
C THR A 47 16.32 -1.92 -6.08
N LEU A 48 15.53 -2.99 -5.90
CA LEU A 48 15.30 -3.61 -4.59
C LEU A 48 16.29 -4.76 -4.28
N GLY A 49 17.16 -5.13 -5.21
CA GLY A 49 18.10 -6.25 -5.05
C GLY A 49 17.40 -7.61 -4.89
N ILE A 50 16.27 -7.82 -5.59
CA ILE A 50 15.50 -9.07 -5.55
C ILE A 50 15.38 -9.70 -6.94
N SER A 51 14.95 -10.96 -6.99
CA SER A 51 14.62 -11.57 -8.28
C SER A 51 13.35 -10.94 -8.88
N GLN A 52 13.28 -10.82 -10.21
CA GLN A 52 12.07 -10.35 -10.89
C GLN A 52 10.84 -11.20 -10.53
N GLY A 53 11.01 -12.52 -10.40
CA GLY A 53 9.94 -13.43 -10.00
C GLY A 53 9.42 -13.20 -8.57
N SER A 54 10.22 -12.58 -7.70
CA SER A 54 9.83 -12.26 -6.32
C SER A 54 8.98 -10.99 -6.20
N VAL A 55 8.87 -10.16 -7.23
CA VAL A 55 8.12 -8.88 -7.17
C VAL A 55 6.65 -9.09 -6.84
N GLY A 56 6.01 -10.10 -7.45
CA GLY A 56 4.60 -10.43 -7.21
C GLY A 56 4.31 -10.85 -5.76
N PRO A 57 4.97 -11.91 -5.25
CA PRO A 57 4.83 -12.35 -3.86
C PRO A 57 5.13 -11.24 -2.85
N GLU A 58 6.18 -10.45 -3.10
CA GLU A 58 6.54 -9.32 -2.24
C GLU A 58 5.45 -8.24 -2.23
N ARG A 59 4.88 -7.91 -3.41
CA ARG A 59 3.77 -6.96 -3.53
C ARG A 59 2.57 -7.42 -2.70
N SER A 60 2.16 -8.68 -2.84
CA SER A 60 1.05 -9.25 -2.06
C SER A 60 1.32 -9.19 -0.56
N ARG A 61 2.54 -9.54 -0.12
CA ARG A 61 2.95 -9.47 1.29
C ARG A 61 2.88 -8.03 1.82
N CYS A 62 3.47 -7.07 1.11
CA CYS A 62 3.54 -5.68 1.54
C CYS A 62 2.15 -5.03 1.60
N LEU A 63 1.29 -5.27 0.61
CA LEU A 63 -0.11 -4.80 0.63
C LEU A 63 -0.91 -5.48 1.75
N GLY A 64 -0.68 -6.76 2.01
CA GLY A 64 -1.30 -7.47 3.12
C GLY A 64 -0.93 -6.88 4.48
N CYS A 65 0.34 -6.52 4.69
CA CYS A 65 0.79 -5.80 5.89
C CYS A 65 0.10 -4.44 6.01
N LEU A 66 0.10 -3.65 4.93
CA LEU A 66 -0.52 -2.33 4.93
C LEU A 66 -2.02 -2.39 5.26
N ARG A 67 -2.76 -3.34 4.66
CA ARG A 67 -4.18 -3.55 4.95
C ARG A 67 -4.44 -3.90 6.41
N ARG A 68 -3.61 -4.75 7.02
CA ARG A 68 -3.76 -5.10 8.44
C ARG A 68 -3.53 -3.90 9.35
N MET A 69 -2.53 -3.07 9.06
CA MET A 69 -2.25 -1.85 9.84
C MET A 69 -3.40 -0.86 9.75
N LEU A 70 -3.95 -0.65 8.55
CA LEU A 70 -5.10 0.24 8.36
C LEU A 70 -6.38 -0.31 8.99
N ALA A 71 -6.58 -1.63 8.98
CA ALA A 71 -7.73 -2.28 9.63
C ALA A 71 -7.66 -2.28 11.16
N THR A 72 -6.49 -1.99 11.75
CA THR A 72 -6.37 -1.78 13.19
C THR A 72 -6.63 -0.33 13.61
N GLU A 73 -6.41 0.64 12.72
CA GLU A 73 -6.69 2.07 13.00
C GLU A 73 -8.14 2.46 12.65
N VAL A 74 -8.68 1.90 11.57
CA VAL A 74 -10.11 1.96 11.24
C VAL A 74 -10.76 0.77 11.93
N GLY A 75 -11.52 1.00 13.01
CA GLY A 75 -12.35 -0.04 13.64
C GLY A 75 -13.00 -0.89 12.53
N ALA A 76 -12.81 -2.21 12.62
CA ALA A 76 -12.94 -3.17 11.53
C ALA A 76 -13.99 -2.81 10.46
N PRO A 77 -13.70 -2.97 9.16
CA PRO A 77 -14.73 -2.78 8.15
C PRO A 77 -15.91 -3.69 8.48
N ASP A 78 -17.11 -3.10 8.54
CA ASP A 78 -18.35 -3.86 8.62
C ASP A 78 -18.33 -4.95 7.53
N PRO A 79 -18.56 -6.24 7.87
CA PRO A 79 -18.70 -7.29 6.88
C PRO A 79 -20.06 -7.13 6.16
N GLY A 80 -20.24 -6.01 5.47
CA GLY A 80 -21.46 -5.64 4.78
C GLY A 80 -21.49 -6.20 3.36
N GLY A 81 -22.31 -7.23 3.17
CA GLY A 81 -23.03 -7.45 1.91
C GLY A 81 -22.42 -8.47 0.94
N MET A 82 -22.41 -9.75 1.30
CA MET A 82 -22.64 -10.79 0.29
C MET A 82 -24.15 -10.82 0.02
N GLU A 83 -24.61 -9.94 -0.86
CA GLU A 83 -25.96 -10.04 -1.42
C GLU A 83 -25.95 -11.12 -2.51
N ARG A 84 -26.93 -12.01 -2.45
CA ARG A 84 -27.07 -13.23 -3.24
C ARG A 84 -27.65 -12.98 -4.62
#